data_AF-A0A9P8UXH3-F1
#
_entry.id   AF-A0A9P8UXH3-F1
#
_cell.length_a   1.000
_cell.length_b   1.000
_cell.length_c   1.000
_cell.angle_alpha   90.00
_cell.angle_beta   90.00
_cell.angle_gamma   90.00
#
_symmetry.space_group_name_H-M   'P 1'
#
loop_
_entity.id
_entity.type
_entity.pdbx_description
1 polymer ?
#
loop_
_entity_poly.entity_id
_entity_poly.type
_entity_poly.pdbx_seq_one_letter_code
_entity_poly.pdbx_strand_id
1 'polypeptide(L)'
;MDLSVKAIQEVIHPTAAFTYYDDSQVQPTTTSPTQVTWDNSLLNPKNRIDSLDLPQCPLWRIDGCSSLGMQYYAIPLFLSTLPPMRMDVFIHENQPEELRQQLELNIAFHTKDGARLSNLAISKYIIRVLGRWVMTAFEDLDAFEKFYRSVPFGTRLVLEKLSTRIQDVVVAVGRTHVLEHRLLSLPKLKEFWGSDFPFPNIIDLYELQVIRVLHDSVCLVRIGEELFIFKALMSGTKYLYHELKILCNLGSHPNVIGRPIHLVRKACNFGAKKAIVGFTTFYHCNGSLRDVLPQLRIHGKLSQAWQLTWAAQLTNALEHLRSTSGTYYPDLRLDNIVLSTSLDIVMVDFEQRGVWCEFAAPEVNAIEYIRFIATDERADEQDERADERLFPRDKQSGDDAHEKYWDMLRRLVPAVDVLEKNDDYVNAPQGYNVPWIALDPTEQEAAEVYMLGRVLWCIFEGVSGPQKAAVWQSYPWESDLEFPDFRQTPDEMRPLIERCARGRRQTLGSIIEREGSRLVLKGVPLSQQNPKDVQDAARRFWQTELQVAEEFLAMREVLKEQGNWPGNYYQRPTLREVLAELLAYQSKTV
;
A
#
# COMPACT_ATOMS: atom_id res chain seq x y z
N MET A 1 19.39 1.10 12.28
CA MET A 1 19.54 0.68 10.87
C MET A 1 18.79 1.68 9.99
N ASP A 2 19.38 2.21 8.91
CA ASP A 2 18.67 3.17 8.04
C ASP A 2 17.57 2.48 7.21
N LEU A 3 16.50 3.20 6.89
CA LEU A 3 15.42 2.69 6.06
C LEU A 3 15.86 2.51 4.60
N SER A 4 15.65 1.30 4.11
CA SER A 4 15.92 0.86 2.73
C SER A 4 15.03 -0.34 2.40
N VAL A 5 14.94 -0.75 1.14
CA VAL A 5 14.26 -1.99 0.75
C VAL A 5 14.95 -3.18 1.40
N LYS A 6 16.28 -3.16 1.53
CA LYS A 6 17.04 -4.14 2.31
C LYS A 6 16.54 -4.21 3.76
N ALA A 7 16.36 -3.08 4.44
CA ALA A 7 15.83 -3.06 5.81
C ALA A 7 14.40 -3.63 5.91
N ILE A 8 13.58 -3.42 4.89
CA ILE A 8 12.24 -4.02 4.82
C ILE A 8 12.32 -5.55 4.78
N GLN A 9 13.22 -6.10 3.98
CA GLN A 9 13.41 -7.55 3.86
C GLN A 9 14.04 -8.17 5.11
N GLU A 10 15.06 -7.54 5.67
CA GLU A 10 15.87 -8.10 6.76
C GLU A 10 15.29 -7.85 8.16
N VAL A 11 14.29 -6.97 8.28
CA VAL A 11 13.71 -6.59 9.58
C VAL A 11 12.19 -6.67 9.57
N ILE A 12 11.53 -6.17 8.53
CA ILE A 12 10.08 -5.92 8.54
C ILE A 12 9.27 -7.09 7.99
N HIS A 13 9.77 -7.84 7.02
CA HIS A 13 9.08 -9.01 6.49
C HIS A 13 9.44 -10.29 7.25
N PRO A 14 8.55 -11.31 7.22
CA PRO A 14 8.83 -12.63 7.79
C PRO A 14 10.10 -13.32 7.26
N THR A 15 10.57 -12.91 6.07
CA THR A 15 11.82 -13.38 5.46
C THR A 15 13.05 -13.08 6.32
N ALA A 16 12.96 -12.08 7.22
CA ALA A 16 13.97 -11.78 8.23
C ALA A 16 14.29 -12.97 9.16
N ALA A 17 13.37 -13.93 9.34
CA ALA A 17 13.62 -15.15 10.11
C ALA A 17 14.79 -16.00 9.57
N PHE A 18 15.08 -15.87 8.27
CA PHE A 18 16.10 -16.63 7.54
C PHE A 18 17.33 -15.80 7.16
N THR A 19 17.31 -14.50 7.42
CA THR A 19 18.43 -13.62 7.05
C THR A 19 19.55 -13.77 8.07
N TYR A 20 20.75 -14.15 7.61
CA TYR A 20 21.97 -14.16 8.44
C TYR A 20 22.79 -12.91 8.20
N TYR A 21 23.32 -12.35 9.28
CA TYR A 21 24.23 -11.23 9.17
C TYR A 21 25.63 -11.75 8.82
N ASP A 22 26.12 -11.41 7.65
CA ASP A 22 27.52 -11.66 7.31
C ASP A 22 28.39 -10.56 7.91
N ASP A 23 29.16 -10.90 8.94
CA ASP A 23 30.13 -10.01 9.58
C ASP A 23 31.21 -9.52 8.58
N SER A 24 31.34 -10.16 7.40
CA SER A 24 32.28 -9.73 6.34
C SER A 24 31.88 -8.44 5.62
N GLN A 25 30.60 -8.03 5.69
CA GLN A 25 30.10 -6.82 5.02
C GLN A 25 30.12 -5.57 5.91
N VAL A 26 30.51 -5.70 7.19
CA VAL A 26 30.66 -4.54 8.07
C VAL A 26 32.06 -3.97 7.87
N GLN A 27 32.18 -2.98 6.98
CA GLN A 27 33.24 -2.02 7.21
C GLN A 27 32.92 -1.32 8.54
N PRO A 28 33.82 -1.38 9.55
CA PRO A 28 33.59 -0.68 10.79
C PRO A 28 33.53 0.82 10.47
N THR A 29 32.35 1.42 10.56
CA THR A 29 32.20 2.87 10.63
C THR A 29 32.64 3.33 12.01
N THR A 30 33.92 3.14 12.30
CA THR A 30 34.63 3.91 13.33
C THR A 30 34.88 5.30 12.76
N THR A 31 33.81 6.09 12.60
CA THR A 31 33.98 7.53 12.47
C THR A 31 34.22 8.09 13.87
N SER A 32 35.48 8.00 14.30
CA SER A 32 36.07 9.22 14.89
C SER A 32 35.80 10.35 13.89
N PRO A 33 35.52 11.60 14.28
CA PRO A 33 35.31 12.67 13.31
C PRO A 33 36.64 12.92 12.57
N THR A 34 36.92 12.11 11.56
CA THR A 34 37.95 12.35 10.57
C THR A 34 37.53 13.66 9.95
N GLN A 35 38.38 14.68 10.10
CA GLN A 35 38.22 15.95 9.40
C GLN A 35 37.94 15.61 7.92
N VAL A 36 36.69 15.80 7.51
CA VAL A 36 36.31 15.63 6.12
C VAL A 36 37.13 16.66 5.36
N THR A 37 38.05 16.19 4.52
CA THR A 37 38.89 17.08 3.72
C THR A 37 37.98 17.98 2.89
N TRP A 38 38.42 19.22 2.59
CA TRP A 38 37.63 20.12 1.75
C TRP A 38 37.22 19.45 0.42
N ASP A 39 38.08 18.58 -0.13
CA ASP A 39 37.78 17.84 -1.35
C ASP A 39 36.64 16.83 -1.24
N ASN A 40 36.35 16.31 -0.06
CA ASN A 40 35.26 15.36 0.18
C ASN A 40 34.09 16.00 0.94
N SER A 41 34.19 17.29 1.28
CA SER A 41 33.16 18.00 2.02
C SER A 41 31.93 18.25 1.15
N LEU A 42 30.73 18.08 1.72
CA LEU A 42 29.46 18.52 1.11
C LEU A 42 29.37 20.04 0.97
N LEU A 43 30.21 20.79 1.69
CA LEU A 43 30.29 22.24 1.54
C LEU A 43 31.06 22.64 0.28
N ASN A 44 31.86 21.72 -0.28
CA ASN A 44 32.55 21.95 -1.54
C ASN A 44 31.54 21.96 -2.70
N PRO A 45 31.47 23.04 -3.49
CA PRO A 45 30.56 23.14 -4.63
C PRO A 45 30.60 21.93 -5.57
N LYS A 46 31.76 21.28 -5.74
CA LYS A 46 31.90 20.12 -6.64
C LYS A 46 31.13 18.88 -6.18
N ASN A 47 30.82 18.77 -4.89
CA ASN A 47 30.19 17.61 -4.26
C ASN A 47 28.71 17.86 -3.90
N ARG A 48 28.19 19.06 -4.18
CA ARG A 48 26.82 19.44 -3.84
C ARG A 48 25.96 19.63 -5.07
N ILE A 49 24.66 19.43 -4.92
CA ILE A 49 23.70 19.82 -5.95
C ILE A 49 23.61 21.35 -5.98
N ASP A 50 23.85 21.94 -7.14
CA ASP A 50 23.96 23.40 -7.31
C ASP A 50 22.74 24.16 -6.80
N SER A 51 21.53 23.61 -7.00
CA SER A 51 20.29 24.21 -6.54
C SER A 51 19.19 23.16 -6.36
N LEU A 52 18.55 23.19 -5.20
CA LEU A 52 17.35 22.42 -4.89
C LEU A 52 16.09 23.29 -4.78
N ASP A 53 16.14 24.58 -5.09
CA ASP A 53 14.93 25.41 -5.17
C ASP A 53 14.06 25.03 -6.37
N LEU A 54 12.77 25.35 -6.34
CA LEU A 54 11.93 25.20 -7.54
C LEU A 54 12.35 26.23 -8.61
N PRO A 55 12.32 25.86 -9.91
CA PRO A 55 12.43 26.84 -10.98
C PRO A 55 11.32 27.90 -10.88
N GLN A 56 11.57 29.12 -11.34
CA GLN A 56 10.56 30.21 -11.34
C GLN A 56 9.31 29.83 -12.15
N CYS A 57 9.50 29.10 -13.26
CA CYS A 57 8.43 28.56 -14.09
C CYS A 57 8.62 27.04 -14.20
N PRO A 58 8.14 26.25 -13.22
CA PRO A 58 8.30 24.81 -13.26
C PRO A 58 7.45 24.23 -14.41
N LEU A 59 8.06 23.44 -15.28
CA LEU A 59 7.35 22.70 -16.35
C LEU A 59 6.64 21.45 -15.82
N TRP A 60 6.99 21.02 -14.61
CA TRP A 60 6.53 19.77 -14.01
C TRP A 60 6.12 19.98 -12.56
N ARG A 61 5.20 19.15 -12.07
CA ARG A 61 4.81 19.02 -10.67
C ARG A 61 4.91 17.57 -10.24
N ILE A 62 5.26 17.34 -8.97
CA ILE A 62 5.19 16.02 -8.34
C ILE A 62 3.99 15.99 -7.40
N ASP A 63 3.06 15.07 -7.63
CA ASP A 63 1.83 14.96 -6.84
C ASP A 63 1.93 13.96 -5.67
N GLY A 64 2.86 13.01 -5.74
CA GLY A 64 3.01 11.96 -4.74
C GLY A 64 4.10 10.95 -5.13
N CYS A 65 4.27 9.93 -4.30
CA CYS A 65 5.17 8.81 -4.58
C CYS A 65 4.65 7.47 -4.02
N SER A 66 5.06 6.37 -4.66
CA SER A 66 4.87 5.00 -4.21
C SER A 66 6.20 4.24 -4.19
N SER A 67 6.14 2.93 -3.98
CA SER A 67 7.29 2.02 -4.10
C SER A 67 8.46 2.47 -3.23
N LEU A 68 8.14 2.81 -1.97
CA LEU A 68 9.12 3.23 -0.98
C LEU A 68 10.00 4.41 -1.43
N GLY A 69 9.41 5.40 -2.10
CA GLY A 69 10.11 6.61 -2.55
C GLY A 69 10.89 6.41 -3.86
N MET A 70 10.64 5.33 -4.60
CA MET A 70 11.29 5.07 -5.89
C MET A 70 10.45 5.42 -7.11
N GLN A 71 9.13 5.61 -6.94
CA GLN A 71 8.21 5.99 -8.02
C GLN A 71 7.53 7.32 -7.68
N TYR A 72 7.57 8.29 -8.58
CA TYR A 72 7.03 9.64 -8.40
C TYR A 72 6.00 9.99 -9.48
N TYR A 73 4.89 10.59 -9.06
CA TYR A 73 3.79 10.96 -9.97
C TYR A 73 4.08 12.34 -10.58
N ALA A 74 4.70 12.34 -11.76
CA ALA A 74 5.09 13.55 -12.46
C ALA A 74 4.00 14.05 -13.42
N ILE A 75 3.70 15.34 -13.33
CA ILE A 75 2.64 16.00 -14.08
C ILE A 75 3.22 17.15 -14.90
N PRO A 76 3.16 17.09 -16.24
CA PRO A 76 3.58 18.21 -17.08
C PRO A 76 2.53 19.34 -17.00
N LEU A 77 2.98 20.55 -16.67
CA LEU A 77 2.11 21.70 -16.42
C LEU A 77 1.84 22.54 -17.68
N PHE A 78 2.58 22.29 -18.76
CA PHE A 78 2.50 23.05 -20.01
C PHE A 78 1.54 22.44 -21.04
N LEU A 79 0.94 21.27 -20.75
CA LEU A 79 -0.06 20.66 -21.62
C LEU A 79 -1.46 21.20 -21.29
N SER A 80 -2.18 21.66 -22.32
CA SER A 80 -3.54 22.22 -22.18
C SER A 80 -4.56 21.15 -21.75
N THR A 81 -4.47 19.97 -22.34
CA THR A 81 -5.28 18.79 -22.01
C THR A 81 -4.38 17.64 -21.64
N LEU A 82 -4.45 17.21 -20.37
CA LEU A 82 -3.60 16.16 -19.83
C LEU A 82 -4.38 14.86 -19.60
N PRO A 83 -4.40 13.92 -20.55
CA PRO A 83 -4.97 12.60 -20.31
C PRO A 83 -4.18 11.86 -19.23
N PRO A 84 -4.81 11.00 -18.40
CA PRO A 84 -4.12 10.27 -17.34
C PRO A 84 -3.29 9.11 -17.89
N MET A 85 -2.19 9.42 -18.59
CA MET A 85 -1.30 8.42 -19.19
C MET A 85 -0.43 7.67 -18.17
N ARG A 86 -0.39 8.15 -16.91
CA ARG A 86 0.42 7.61 -15.82
C ARG A 86 1.90 7.47 -16.19
N MET A 87 2.44 8.55 -16.77
CA MET A 87 3.87 8.64 -17.11
C MET A 87 4.68 9.02 -15.87
N ASP A 88 4.94 8.03 -15.03
CA ASP A 88 5.58 8.20 -13.72
C ASP A 88 7.12 8.14 -13.82
N VAL A 89 7.80 8.79 -12.87
CA VAL A 89 9.28 8.81 -12.77
C VAL A 89 9.76 7.73 -11.83
N PHE A 90 10.82 7.03 -12.21
CA PHE A 90 11.45 5.97 -11.42
C PHE A 90 12.90 6.29 -11.14
N ILE A 91 13.34 6.07 -9.90
CA ILE A 91 14.74 6.14 -9.49
C ILE A 91 15.19 4.79 -8.96
N HIS A 92 16.47 4.45 -9.15
CA HIS A 92 17.04 3.23 -8.57
C HIS A 92 17.31 3.43 -7.07
N GLU A 93 17.13 2.36 -6.29
CA GLU A 93 17.39 2.38 -4.84
C GLU A 93 18.87 2.64 -4.51
N ASN A 94 19.76 1.97 -5.25
CA ASN A 94 21.20 1.98 -5.02
C ASN A 94 21.79 3.33 -5.46
N GLN A 95 21.83 4.27 -4.51
CA GLN A 95 22.42 5.60 -4.68
C GLN A 95 23.54 5.80 -3.64
N PRO A 96 24.60 6.55 -3.98
CA PRO A 96 25.62 6.97 -3.01
C PRO A 96 25.00 7.66 -1.80
N GLU A 97 25.54 7.39 -0.60
CA GLU A 97 24.97 7.88 0.66
C GLU A 97 24.89 9.42 0.71
N GLU A 98 25.89 10.09 0.15
CA GLU A 98 25.91 11.55 0.05
C GLU A 98 24.76 12.11 -0.79
N LEU A 99 24.38 11.41 -1.87
CA LEU A 99 23.23 11.79 -2.70
C LEU A 99 21.92 11.44 -2.00
N ARG A 100 21.84 10.29 -1.32
CA ARG A 100 20.67 9.90 -0.53
C ARG A 100 20.32 10.96 0.51
N GLN A 101 21.33 11.47 1.21
CA GLN A 101 21.18 12.53 2.21
C GLN A 101 20.79 13.87 1.58
N GLN A 102 21.51 14.32 0.55
CA GLN A 102 21.20 15.60 -0.11
C GLN A 102 19.82 15.63 -0.76
N LEU A 103 19.33 14.49 -1.25
CA LEU A 103 18.02 14.35 -1.89
C LEU A 103 16.91 13.90 -0.93
N GLU A 104 17.22 13.69 0.35
CA GLU A 104 16.25 13.26 1.37
C GLU A 104 15.52 11.96 0.98
N LEU A 105 16.20 11.02 0.31
CA LEU A 105 15.59 9.78 -0.18
C LEU A 105 15.06 8.90 0.95
N ASN A 106 15.75 8.93 2.10
CA ASN A 106 15.34 8.27 3.33
C ASN A 106 14.04 8.83 3.92
N ILE A 107 13.73 10.11 3.68
CA ILE A 107 12.48 10.75 4.10
C ILE A 107 11.36 10.45 3.08
N ALA A 108 11.69 10.52 1.79
CA ALA A 108 10.76 10.17 0.71
C ALA A 108 10.25 8.72 0.81
N PHE A 109 11.07 7.82 1.36
CA PHE A 109 10.73 6.42 1.62
C PHE A 109 9.38 6.22 2.31
N HIS A 110 9.15 6.95 3.41
CA HIS A 110 7.97 6.82 4.26
C HIS A 110 6.97 7.99 4.12
N THR A 111 7.27 9.01 3.33
CA THR A 111 6.35 10.15 3.13
C THR A 111 5.41 9.85 1.96
N LYS A 112 4.09 9.80 2.21
CA LYS A 112 3.08 9.47 1.18
C LYS A 112 2.17 10.64 0.79
N ASP A 113 2.04 11.66 1.62
CA ASP A 113 1.22 12.83 1.29
C ASP A 113 1.95 13.78 0.33
N GLY A 114 1.25 14.20 -0.72
CA GLY A 114 1.82 15.08 -1.75
C GLY A 114 2.30 16.42 -1.22
N ALA A 115 1.69 16.94 -0.14
CA ALA A 115 2.06 18.24 0.42
C ALA A 115 3.47 18.22 1.02
N ARG A 116 3.78 17.29 1.93
CA ARG A 116 5.15 17.14 2.46
C ARG A 116 6.12 16.68 1.38
N LEU A 117 5.72 15.72 0.54
CA LEU A 117 6.59 15.17 -0.49
C LEU A 117 7.06 16.23 -1.51
N SER A 118 6.17 17.13 -1.93
CA SER A 118 6.52 18.20 -2.89
C SER A 118 7.60 19.15 -2.38
N ASN A 119 7.79 19.22 -1.05
CA ASN A 119 8.80 20.06 -0.42
C ASN A 119 10.16 19.38 -0.26
N LEU A 120 10.25 18.06 -0.47
CA LEU A 120 11.51 17.32 -0.38
C LEU A 120 12.46 17.67 -1.53
N ALA A 121 13.76 17.60 -1.26
CA ALA A 121 14.83 17.84 -2.21
C ALA A 121 14.71 16.99 -3.48
N ILE A 122 14.39 15.69 -3.36
CA ILE A 122 14.21 14.80 -4.51
C ILE A 122 13.10 15.27 -5.47
N SER A 123 11.97 15.75 -4.96
CA SER A 123 10.86 16.24 -5.80
C SER A 123 11.30 17.45 -6.63
N LYS A 124 12.01 18.40 -6.00
CA LYS A 124 12.52 19.61 -6.67
C LYS A 124 13.64 19.26 -7.67
N TYR A 125 14.48 18.29 -7.33
CA TYR A 125 15.49 17.74 -8.21
C TYR A 125 14.88 17.09 -9.47
N ILE A 126 13.88 16.23 -9.31
CA ILE A 126 13.17 15.59 -10.44
C ILE A 126 12.55 16.65 -11.36
N ILE A 127 11.88 17.67 -10.80
CA ILE A 127 11.27 18.76 -11.59
C ILE A 127 12.32 19.45 -12.47
N ARG A 128 13.53 19.69 -11.95
CA ARG A 128 14.63 20.31 -12.71
C ARG A 128 15.17 19.38 -13.80
N VAL A 129 15.39 18.09 -13.48
CA VAL A 129 15.84 17.08 -14.44
C VAL A 129 14.85 16.98 -15.59
N LEU A 130 13.57 16.82 -15.31
CA LEU A 130 12.53 16.72 -16.33
C LEU A 130 12.35 18.00 -17.12
N GLY A 131 12.45 19.17 -16.47
CA GLY A 131 12.41 20.46 -17.15
C GLY A 131 13.52 20.57 -18.18
N ARG A 132 14.76 20.22 -17.81
CA ARG A 132 15.88 20.17 -18.75
C ARG A 132 15.65 19.14 -19.85
N TRP A 133 15.23 17.93 -19.49
CA TRP A 133 15.00 16.85 -20.44
C TRP A 133 14.03 17.27 -21.55
N VAL A 134 12.90 17.89 -21.19
CA VAL A 134 11.94 18.42 -22.18
C VAL A 134 12.60 19.43 -23.11
N MET A 135 13.36 20.38 -22.57
CA MET A 135 14.00 21.44 -23.36
C MET A 135 15.16 20.95 -24.25
N THR A 136 15.76 19.80 -23.95
CA THR A 136 16.91 19.28 -24.70
C THR A 136 16.58 18.10 -25.62
N ALA A 137 15.56 17.31 -25.29
CA ALA A 137 15.21 16.10 -26.04
C ALA A 137 14.12 16.32 -27.09
N PHE A 138 13.42 17.47 -27.05
CA PHE A 138 12.34 17.81 -27.96
C PHE A 138 12.61 19.16 -28.61
N GLU A 139 12.19 19.30 -29.87
CA GLU A 139 12.32 20.54 -30.64
C GLU A 139 11.51 21.68 -30.00
N ASP A 140 10.29 21.36 -29.57
CA ASP A 140 9.36 22.27 -28.91
C ASP A 140 8.39 21.50 -27.99
N LEU A 141 7.49 22.24 -27.34
CA LEU A 141 6.49 21.67 -26.44
C LEU A 141 5.40 20.87 -27.19
N ASP A 142 5.14 21.19 -28.46
CA ASP A 142 4.16 20.48 -29.29
C ASP A 142 4.69 19.08 -29.68
N ALA A 143 5.98 18.95 -29.94
CA ALA A 143 6.67 17.68 -30.16
C ALA A 143 6.58 16.80 -28.91
N PHE A 144 6.73 17.40 -27.72
CA PHE A 144 6.51 16.68 -26.47
C PHE A 144 5.04 16.25 -26.31
N GLU A 145 4.06 17.10 -26.62
CA GLU A 145 2.65 16.72 -26.53
C GLU A 145 2.33 15.52 -27.43
N LYS A 146 2.83 15.54 -28.68
CA LYS A 146 2.70 14.41 -29.61
C LYS A 146 3.33 13.14 -29.03
N PHE A 147 4.53 13.25 -28.45
CA PHE A 147 5.19 12.15 -27.77
C PHE A 147 4.32 11.61 -26.61
N TYR A 148 3.86 12.47 -25.70
CA TYR A 148 3.06 12.12 -24.53
C TYR A 148 1.78 11.37 -24.90
N ARG A 149 1.10 11.81 -25.96
CA ARG A 149 -0.12 11.15 -26.47
C ARG A 149 0.19 9.84 -27.21
N SER A 150 1.40 9.68 -27.74
CA SER A 150 1.79 8.50 -28.51
C SER A 150 2.31 7.35 -27.66
N VAL A 151 2.72 7.56 -26.42
CA VAL A 151 3.31 6.50 -25.61
C VAL A 151 2.26 5.53 -25.05
N PRO A 152 2.64 4.28 -24.71
CA PRO A 152 1.75 3.35 -24.01
C PRO A 152 1.27 3.92 -22.67
N PHE A 153 0.06 3.56 -22.27
CA PHE A 153 -0.39 3.79 -20.90
C PHE A 153 0.61 3.18 -19.92
N GLY A 154 0.98 3.96 -18.92
CA GLY A 154 1.90 3.55 -17.88
C GLY A 154 3.37 3.55 -18.25
N THR A 155 3.76 4.39 -19.20
CA THR A 155 5.17 4.58 -19.59
C THR A 155 6.02 5.05 -18.40
N ARG A 156 7.25 4.55 -18.29
CA ARG A 156 8.17 4.85 -17.19
C ARG A 156 9.25 5.83 -17.65
N LEU A 157 9.50 6.88 -16.87
CA LEU A 157 10.68 7.74 -17.02
C LEU A 157 11.71 7.34 -15.98
N VAL A 158 12.79 6.67 -16.38
CA VAL A 158 13.80 6.14 -15.45
C VAL A 158 14.98 7.11 -15.39
N LEU A 159 15.32 7.57 -14.18
CA LEU A 159 16.56 8.30 -13.91
C LEU A 159 17.64 7.27 -13.56
N GLU A 160 18.41 6.84 -14.56
CA GLU A 160 19.33 5.68 -14.44
C GLU A 160 20.40 5.88 -13.36
N LYS A 161 21.01 7.07 -13.32
CA LYS A 161 22.02 7.43 -12.33
C LYS A 161 21.80 8.87 -11.85
N LEU A 162 21.55 9.03 -10.55
CA LEU A 162 21.49 10.37 -9.96
C LEU A 162 22.90 10.96 -9.90
N SER A 163 22.98 12.29 -10.03
CA SER A 163 24.25 13.03 -10.06
C SER A 163 24.09 14.35 -9.32
N THR A 164 25.16 14.84 -8.72
CA THR A 164 25.21 16.20 -8.16
C THR A 164 25.01 17.25 -9.25
N ARG A 165 25.45 16.94 -10.48
CA ARG A 165 25.22 17.77 -11.66
C ARG A 165 24.04 17.23 -12.45
N ILE A 166 22.92 17.96 -12.39
CA ILE A 166 21.67 17.65 -13.12
C ILE A 166 21.91 17.42 -14.61
N GLN A 167 22.95 18.05 -15.17
CA GLN A 167 23.28 17.93 -16.58
C GLN A 167 23.77 16.53 -17.01
N ASP A 168 24.26 15.74 -16.06
CA ASP A 168 24.77 14.39 -16.30
C ASP A 168 23.68 13.31 -16.17
N VAL A 169 22.48 13.70 -15.73
CA VAL A 169 21.37 12.77 -15.53
C VAL A 169 20.74 12.42 -16.86
N VAL A 170 20.66 11.12 -17.14
CA VAL A 170 19.98 10.57 -18.31
C VAL A 170 18.56 10.16 -17.92
N VAL A 171 17.58 10.59 -18.73
CA VAL A 171 16.18 10.17 -18.61
C VAL A 171 15.90 9.11 -19.68
N ALA A 172 15.82 7.85 -19.26
CA ALA A 172 15.46 6.75 -20.14
C ALA A 172 13.93 6.56 -20.18
N VAL A 173 13.37 6.29 -21.36
CA VAL A 173 11.92 6.08 -21.54
C VAL A 173 11.64 4.58 -21.67
N GLY A 174 11.11 3.98 -20.61
CA GLY A 174 10.63 2.60 -20.61
C GLY A 174 9.19 2.52 -21.13
N ARG A 175 9.02 2.05 -22.37
CA ARG A 175 7.68 1.86 -22.97
C ARG A 175 7.02 0.57 -22.47
N THR A 176 5.97 0.71 -21.68
CA THR A 176 5.30 -0.41 -21.00
C THR A 176 4.28 -1.13 -21.89
N HIS A 177 4.69 -1.58 -23.08
CA HIS A 177 3.79 -2.29 -24.02
C HIS A 177 3.19 -3.58 -23.42
N VAL A 178 3.92 -4.24 -22.53
CA VAL A 178 3.47 -5.45 -21.82
C VAL A 178 2.20 -5.17 -20.99
N LEU A 179 2.07 -3.99 -20.39
CA LEU A 179 0.88 -3.62 -19.63
C LEU A 179 -0.34 -3.51 -20.55
N GLU A 180 -0.23 -2.79 -21.67
CA GLU A 180 -1.32 -2.69 -22.65
C GLU A 180 -1.71 -4.05 -23.26
N HIS A 181 -0.74 -4.97 -23.37
CA HIS A 181 -1.00 -6.34 -23.78
C HIS A 181 -1.86 -7.11 -22.76
N ARG A 182 -1.60 -6.94 -21.45
CA ARG A 182 -2.34 -7.61 -20.36
C ARG A 182 -3.72 -7.02 -20.09
N LEU A 183 -3.93 -5.72 -20.34
CA LEU A 183 -5.24 -5.09 -20.14
C LEU A 183 -6.34 -5.73 -21.00
N LEU A 184 -7.53 -5.94 -20.47
CA LEU A 184 -8.63 -6.58 -21.20
C LEU A 184 -9.42 -5.59 -22.07
N SER A 185 -9.97 -6.07 -23.18
CA SER A 185 -10.94 -5.34 -23.99
C SER A 185 -12.36 -5.59 -23.47
N LEU A 186 -13.31 -4.70 -23.79
CA LEU A 186 -14.72 -4.92 -23.42
C LEU A 186 -15.26 -6.28 -23.92
N PRO A 187 -15.03 -6.72 -25.18
CA PRO A 187 -15.47 -8.04 -25.62
C PRO A 187 -14.93 -9.18 -24.74
N LYS A 188 -13.68 -9.09 -24.28
CA LYS A 188 -13.10 -10.12 -23.39
C LYS A 188 -13.72 -10.08 -21.99
N LEU A 189 -14.03 -8.90 -21.47
CA LEU A 189 -14.79 -8.78 -20.21
C LEU A 189 -16.20 -9.36 -20.33
N LYS A 190 -16.88 -9.14 -21.47
CA LYS A 190 -18.19 -9.75 -21.76
C LYS A 190 -18.14 -11.28 -21.84
N GLU A 191 -17.04 -11.84 -22.36
CA GLU A 191 -16.81 -13.28 -22.35
C GLU A 191 -16.70 -13.81 -20.90
N PHE A 192 -16.00 -13.09 -20.03
CA PHE A 192 -15.84 -13.49 -18.63
C PHE A 192 -17.10 -13.31 -17.78
N TRP A 193 -17.84 -12.21 -17.98
CA TRP A 193 -18.91 -11.79 -17.06
C TRP A 193 -20.32 -12.00 -17.63
N GLY A 194 -20.43 -12.35 -18.90
CA GLY A 194 -21.69 -12.47 -19.63
C GLY A 194 -22.07 -11.19 -20.38
N SER A 195 -22.89 -11.34 -21.41
CA SER A 195 -23.39 -10.22 -22.24
C SER A 195 -24.30 -9.27 -21.47
N ASP A 196 -25.03 -9.81 -20.49
CA ASP A 196 -26.08 -9.11 -19.74
C ASP A 196 -25.53 -8.41 -18.49
N PHE A 197 -24.22 -8.50 -18.27
CA PHE A 197 -23.56 -7.82 -17.17
C PHE A 197 -23.74 -6.29 -17.29
N PRO A 198 -24.04 -5.58 -16.18
CA PRO A 198 -24.37 -4.16 -16.20
C PRO A 198 -23.11 -3.29 -16.35
N PHE A 199 -22.48 -3.32 -17.52
CA PHE A 199 -21.30 -2.50 -17.79
C PHE A 199 -21.66 -1.00 -17.78
N PRO A 200 -20.87 -0.15 -17.11
CA PRO A 200 -21.01 1.30 -17.20
C PRO A 200 -20.77 1.82 -18.63
N ASN A 201 -21.16 3.07 -18.87
CA ASN A 201 -20.88 3.74 -20.13
C ASN A 201 -19.38 3.84 -20.39
N ILE A 202 -18.99 3.78 -21.66
CA ILE A 202 -17.58 3.81 -22.07
C ILE A 202 -17.21 5.20 -22.54
N ILE A 203 -16.11 5.72 -22.00
CA ILE A 203 -15.49 6.98 -22.41
C ILE A 203 -14.05 6.74 -22.87
N ASP A 204 -13.54 7.60 -23.73
CA ASP A 204 -12.15 7.54 -24.17
C ASP A 204 -11.21 8.15 -23.11
N LEU A 205 -10.03 7.56 -22.92
CA LEU A 205 -9.01 8.05 -22.00
C LEU A 205 -8.66 9.52 -22.27
N TYR A 206 -8.69 9.95 -23.53
CA TYR A 206 -8.35 11.31 -23.93
C TYR A 206 -9.44 12.34 -23.60
N GLU A 207 -10.62 11.91 -23.15
CA GLU A 207 -11.68 12.80 -22.65
C GLU A 207 -11.47 13.19 -21.18
N LEU A 208 -10.57 12.50 -20.47
CA LEU A 208 -10.24 12.79 -19.09
C LEU A 208 -9.14 13.84 -19.02
N GLN A 209 -9.28 14.80 -18.09
CA GLN A 209 -8.22 15.75 -17.75
C GLN A 209 -7.73 15.51 -16.32
N VAL A 210 -6.45 15.21 -16.15
CA VAL A 210 -5.85 15.05 -14.82
C VAL A 210 -5.82 16.38 -14.09
N ILE A 211 -6.36 16.37 -12.86
CA ILE A 211 -6.24 17.48 -11.91
C ILE A 211 -5.09 17.21 -10.95
N ARG A 212 -5.07 15.99 -10.37
CA ARG A 212 -4.03 15.55 -9.44
C ARG A 212 -3.97 14.02 -9.39
N VAL A 213 -2.79 13.44 -9.19
CA VAL A 213 -2.66 12.02 -8.79
C VAL A 213 -2.70 11.93 -7.27
N LEU A 214 -3.65 11.18 -6.71
CA LEU A 214 -3.86 11.09 -5.25
C LEU A 214 -3.13 9.90 -4.64
N HIS A 215 -3.02 8.80 -5.39
CA HIS A 215 -2.39 7.56 -4.94
C HIS A 215 -1.87 6.77 -6.16
N ASP A 216 -1.20 5.65 -5.92
CA ASP A 216 -0.61 4.79 -6.96
C ASP A 216 -1.62 4.24 -7.99
N SER A 217 -2.90 4.17 -7.63
CA SER A 217 -4.00 3.70 -8.47
C SER A 217 -5.06 4.76 -8.74
N VAL A 218 -4.96 5.95 -8.13
CA VAL A 218 -6.07 6.91 -8.02
C VAL A 218 -5.67 8.29 -8.56
N CYS A 219 -6.38 8.75 -9.58
CA CYS A 219 -6.27 10.11 -10.12
C CYS A 219 -7.57 10.87 -9.88
N LEU A 220 -7.48 12.11 -9.42
CA LEU A 220 -8.57 13.07 -9.55
C LEU A 220 -8.56 13.61 -10.98
N VAL A 221 -9.65 13.38 -11.70
CA VAL A 221 -9.81 13.80 -13.10
C VAL A 221 -11.05 14.66 -13.25
N ARG A 222 -11.06 15.47 -14.30
CA ARG A 222 -12.23 16.21 -14.76
C ARG A 222 -12.76 15.60 -16.05
N ILE A 223 -14.07 15.48 -16.15
CA ILE A 223 -14.81 15.13 -17.37
C ILE A 223 -15.90 16.19 -17.54
N GLY A 224 -15.83 17.00 -18.59
CA GLY A 224 -16.66 18.19 -18.70
C GLY A 224 -16.39 19.18 -17.55
N GLU A 225 -17.42 19.52 -16.77
CA GLU A 225 -17.33 20.41 -15.61
C GLU A 225 -17.22 19.67 -14.26
N GLU A 226 -17.37 18.34 -14.27
CA GLU A 226 -17.46 17.52 -13.06
C GLU A 226 -16.12 16.83 -12.73
N LEU A 227 -15.91 16.58 -11.43
CA LEU A 227 -14.74 15.88 -10.91
C LEU A 227 -15.07 14.44 -10.58
N PHE A 228 -14.18 13.53 -10.98
CA PHE A 228 -14.29 12.10 -10.75
C PHE A 228 -12.99 11.54 -10.21
N ILE A 229 -13.10 10.41 -9.52
CA ILE A 229 -11.95 9.56 -9.27
C ILE A 229 -11.79 8.64 -10.48
N PHE A 230 -10.64 8.69 -11.14
CA PHE A 230 -10.21 7.69 -12.12
C PHE A 230 -9.29 6.70 -11.45
N LYS A 231 -9.69 5.43 -11.47
CA LYS A 231 -8.93 4.32 -10.90
C LYS A 231 -8.31 3.48 -12.00
N ALA A 232 -6.99 3.32 -11.94
CA ALA A 232 -6.22 2.55 -12.91
C ALA A 232 -4.92 2.03 -12.31
N LEU A 233 -4.55 0.81 -12.70
CA LEU A 233 -3.38 0.12 -12.17
C LEU A 233 -2.28 -0.06 -13.22
N MET A 234 -1.05 0.14 -12.76
CA MET A 234 0.19 0.02 -13.54
C MET A 234 0.81 -1.39 -13.46
N SER A 235 0.36 -2.17 -12.49
CA SER A 235 0.74 -3.55 -12.19
C SER A 235 -0.41 -4.24 -11.45
N GLY A 236 -0.49 -5.58 -11.49
CA GLY A 236 -1.55 -6.33 -10.84
C GLY A 236 -2.95 -5.98 -11.37
N THR A 237 -3.10 -5.87 -12.70
CA THR A 237 -4.37 -5.46 -13.35
C THR A 237 -5.55 -6.39 -13.03
N LYS A 238 -5.28 -7.63 -12.61
CA LYS A 238 -6.30 -8.56 -12.11
C LYS A 238 -7.12 -7.99 -10.94
N TYR A 239 -6.49 -7.23 -10.04
CA TYR A 239 -7.17 -6.60 -8.90
C TYR A 239 -8.15 -5.51 -9.36
N LEU A 240 -7.77 -4.72 -10.38
CA LEU A 240 -8.63 -3.67 -10.96
C LEU A 240 -9.91 -4.24 -11.55
N TYR A 241 -9.79 -5.31 -12.36
CA TYR A 241 -10.94 -5.94 -12.98
C TYR A 241 -11.82 -6.67 -11.97
N HIS A 242 -11.22 -7.26 -10.94
CA HIS A 242 -11.98 -7.88 -9.85
C HIS A 242 -12.79 -6.84 -9.08
N GLU A 243 -12.16 -5.72 -8.69
CA GLU A 243 -12.85 -4.61 -8.03
C GLU A 243 -14.00 -4.07 -8.90
N LEU A 244 -13.73 -3.81 -10.19
CA LEU A 244 -14.76 -3.37 -11.14
C LEU A 244 -15.95 -4.33 -11.15
N LYS A 245 -15.70 -5.65 -11.19
CA LYS A 245 -16.75 -6.66 -11.13
C LYS A 245 -17.53 -6.62 -9.82
N ILE A 246 -16.83 -6.50 -8.68
CA ILE A 246 -17.46 -6.39 -7.36
C ILE A 246 -18.39 -5.17 -7.35
N LEU A 247 -17.86 -3.97 -7.62
CA LEU A 247 -18.60 -2.73 -7.48
C LEU A 247 -19.85 -2.66 -8.39
N CYS A 248 -19.80 -3.25 -9.58
CA CYS A 248 -20.97 -3.34 -10.45
C CYS A 248 -22.09 -4.25 -9.89
N ASN A 249 -21.71 -5.29 -9.13
CA ASN A 249 -22.64 -6.26 -8.55
C ASN A 249 -23.11 -5.90 -7.13
N LEU A 250 -22.39 -5.02 -6.41
CA LEU A 250 -22.76 -4.63 -5.06
C LEU A 250 -24.17 -4.02 -5.02
N GLY A 251 -24.91 -4.40 -3.97
CA GLY A 251 -26.13 -3.72 -3.57
C GLY A 251 -25.81 -2.30 -3.09
N SER A 252 -26.64 -1.32 -3.47
CA SER A 252 -26.44 0.08 -3.06
C SER A 252 -26.50 0.22 -1.54
N HIS A 253 -25.59 1.00 -0.97
CA HIS A 253 -25.57 1.36 0.44
C HIS A 253 -24.97 2.77 0.60
N PRO A 254 -25.53 3.65 1.45
CA PRO A 254 -25.09 5.04 1.57
C PRO A 254 -23.63 5.20 2.01
N ASN A 255 -23.10 4.24 2.77
CA ASN A 255 -21.73 4.25 3.29
C ASN A 255 -20.76 3.34 2.52
N VAL A 256 -21.14 2.88 1.32
CA VAL A 256 -20.27 2.14 0.40
C VAL A 256 -20.21 2.93 -0.91
N ILE A 257 -19.02 3.00 -1.53
CA ILE A 257 -18.86 3.71 -2.80
C ILE A 257 -19.87 3.19 -3.84
N GLY A 258 -20.50 4.12 -4.54
CA GLY A 258 -21.46 3.80 -5.58
C GLY A 258 -20.85 3.01 -6.73
N ARG A 259 -21.71 2.49 -7.60
CA ARG A 259 -21.27 1.76 -8.80
C ARG A 259 -20.36 2.62 -9.68
N PRO A 260 -19.42 2.01 -10.42
CA PRO A 260 -18.58 2.73 -11.36
C PRO A 260 -19.43 3.49 -12.38
N ILE A 261 -19.05 4.72 -12.68
CA ILE A 261 -19.83 5.64 -13.52
C ILE A 261 -19.45 5.45 -14.99
N HIS A 262 -18.15 5.29 -15.27
CA HIS A 262 -17.64 5.06 -16.62
C HIS A 262 -16.55 4.00 -16.64
N LEU A 263 -16.49 3.23 -17.73
CA LEU A 263 -15.32 2.48 -18.13
C LEU A 263 -14.44 3.36 -19.02
N VAL A 264 -13.15 3.40 -18.72
CA VAL A 264 -12.20 4.21 -19.48
C VAL A 264 -11.45 3.33 -20.46
N ARG A 265 -11.52 3.69 -21.74
CA ARG A 265 -10.95 2.92 -22.84
C ARG A 265 -9.80 3.68 -23.48
N LYS A 266 -8.72 2.96 -23.83
CA LYS A 266 -7.62 3.48 -24.65
C LYS A 266 -7.45 2.64 -25.91
N ALA A 267 -7.23 3.29 -27.04
CA ALA A 267 -6.68 2.63 -28.23
C ALA A 267 -5.19 2.33 -27.99
N CYS A 268 -4.82 1.06 -27.94
CA CYS A 268 -3.43 0.63 -27.83
C CYS A 268 -2.75 0.79 -29.19
N ASN A 269 -1.46 1.11 -29.16
CA ASN A 269 -0.70 1.32 -30.41
C ASN A 269 -0.42 0.02 -31.17
N PHE A 270 -0.54 -1.13 -30.50
CA PHE A 270 -0.27 -2.44 -31.06
C PHE A 270 -1.58 -3.22 -31.29
N GLY A 271 -1.74 -3.79 -32.48
CA GLY A 271 -2.81 -4.74 -32.80
C GLY A 271 -4.24 -4.17 -32.83
N ALA A 272 -4.40 -2.85 -32.96
CA ALA A 272 -5.70 -2.16 -32.99
C ALA A 272 -6.61 -2.45 -31.76
N LYS A 273 -6.02 -2.96 -30.67
CA LYS A 273 -6.75 -3.32 -29.45
C LYS A 273 -7.28 -2.06 -28.78
N LYS A 274 -8.53 -2.12 -28.32
CA LYS A 274 -9.12 -1.09 -27.46
C LYS A 274 -9.27 -1.65 -26.05
N ALA A 275 -8.31 -1.34 -25.19
CA ALA A 275 -8.23 -1.87 -23.84
C ALA A 275 -9.04 -0.99 -22.86
N ILE A 276 -9.64 -1.62 -21.85
CA ILE A 276 -10.20 -0.96 -20.69
C ILE A 276 -9.07 -0.77 -19.70
N VAL A 277 -8.63 0.48 -19.55
CA VAL A 277 -7.47 0.85 -18.71
C VAL A 277 -7.87 1.08 -17.25
N GLY A 278 -9.16 1.30 -17.00
CA GLY A 278 -9.69 1.58 -15.68
C GLY A 278 -11.15 2.00 -15.71
N PHE A 279 -11.61 2.56 -14.60
CA PHE A 279 -12.98 3.04 -14.45
C PHE A 279 -13.01 4.30 -13.58
N THR A 280 -14.15 4.99 -13.60
CA THR A 280 -14.37 6.18 -12.76
C THR A 280 -15.41 5.95 -11.68
N THR A 281 -15.22 6.59 -10.53
CA THR A 281 -16.17 6.64 -9.41
C THR A 281 -16.36 8.08 -8.94
N PHE A 282 -17.33 8.28 -8.05
CA PHE A 282 -17.63 9.58 -7.48
C PHE A 282 -16.46 10.13 -6.63
N TYR A 283 -16.23 11.44 -6.68
CA TYR A 283 -15.22 12.10 -5.87
C TYR A 283 -15.79 12.66 -4.56
N HIS A 284 -15.33 12.12 -3.43
CA HIS A 284 -15.62 12.61 -2.10
C HIS A 284 -14.55 13.62 -1.65
N CYS A 285 -14.92 14.90 -1.60
CA CYS A 285 -13.97 16.00 -1.45
C CYS A 285 -13.42 16.22 -0.03
N ASN A 286 -14.07 15.66 1.01
CA ASN A 286 -13.69 15.90 2.41
C ASN A 286 -12.53 15.02 2.90
N GLY A 287 -11.88 14.27 2.01
CA GLY A 287 -10.71 13.46 2.32
C GLY A 287 -11.03 12.18 3.10
N SER A 288 -9.98 11.50 3.58
CA SER A 288 -10.10 10.26 4.35
C SER A 288 -10.13 10.51 5.86
N LEU A 289 -10.77 9.60 6.60
CA LEU A 289 -10.79 9.65 8.06
C LEU A 289 -9.39 9.64 8.67
N ARG A 290 -8.41 9.00 8.01
CA ARG A 290 -7.00 8.99 8.40
C ARG A 290 -6.48 10.40 8.67
N ASP A 291 -6.80 11.36 7.81
CA ASP A 291 -6.31 12.73 7.91
C ASP A 291 -7.25 13.61 8.75
N VAL A 292 -8.55 13.34 8.70
CA VAL A 292 -9.57 14.15 9.40
C VAL A 292 -9.55 13.92 10.92
N LEU A 293 -9.42 12.66 11.38
CA LEU A 293 -9.50 12.32 12.80
C LEU A 293 -8.44 13.04 13.67
N PRO A 294 -7.13 12.99 13.36
CA PRO A 294 -6.13 13.70 14.14
C PRO A 294 -6.33 15.21 14.11
N GLN A 295 -6.74 15.76 12.96
CA GLN A 295 -6.98 17.19 12.84
C GLN A 295 -8.12 17.64 13.76
N LEU A 296 -9.24 16.91 13.77
CA LEU A 296 -10.36 17.22 14.67
C LEU A 296 -9.96 17.06 16.13
N ARG A 297 -9.20 16.01 16.48
CA ARG A 297 -8.71 15.78 17.83
C ARG A 297 -7.82 16.93 18.32
N ILE A 298 -6.79 17.30 17.56
CA ILE A 298 -5.80 18.32 17.96
C ILE A 298 -6.48 19.69 18.15
N HIS A 299 -7.54 19.96 17.39
CA HIS A 299 -8.30 21.21 17.52
C HIS A 299 -9.47 21.13 18.51
N GLY A 300 -9.63 20.02 19.24
CA GLY A 300 -10.73 19.84 20.20
C GLY A 300 -12.13 19.84 19.57
N LYS A 301 -12.24 19.43 18.30
CA LYS A 301 -13.48 19.42 17.51
C LYS A 301 -14.05 18.03 17.27
N LEU A 302 -13.35 16.97 17.69
CA LEU A 302 -13.84 15.60 17.55
C LEU A 302 -14.90 15.33 18.63
N SER A 303 -16.17 15.28 18.21
CA SER A 303 -17.28 15.00 19.12
C SER A 303 -17.56 13.51 19.22
N GLN A 304 -18.02 13.07 20.40
CA GLN A 304 -18.44 11.68 20.62
C GLN A 304 -19.61 11.28 19.71
N ALA A 305 -20.51 12.21 19.39
CA ALA A 305 -21.62 11.98 18.48
C ALA A 305 -21.13 11.58 17.07
N TRP A 306 -20.11 12.27 16.54
CA TRP A 306 -19.50 11.89 15.25
C TRP A 306 -18.80 10.54 15.33
N GLN A 307 -18.05 10.28 16.40
CA GLN A 307 -17.36 9.00 16.59
C GLN A 307 -18.36 7.83 16.58
N LEU A 308 -19.48 7.96 17.27
CA LEU A 308 -20.54 6.95 17.31
C LEU A 308 -21.25 6.79 15.97
N THR A 309 -21.57 7.89 15.29
CA THR A 309 -22.19 7.84 13.95
C THR A 309 -21.27 7.14 12.95
N TRP A 310 -20.00 7.51 12.88
CA TRP A 310 -19.04 6.90 11.96
C TRP A 310 -18.80 5.42 12.29
N ALA A 311 -18.69 5.07 13.57
CA ALA A 311 -18.60 3.68 14.02
C ALA A 311 -19.81 2.85 13.55
N ALA A 312 -21.03 3.32 13.82
CA ALA A 312 -22.25 2.61 13.44
C ALA A 312 -22.42 2.49 11.93
N GLN A 313 -22.16 3.57 11.17
CA GLN A 313 -22.21 3.56 9.71
C GLN A 313 -21.23 2.54 9.11
N LEU A 314 -20.01 2.47 9.65
CA LEU A 314 -18.98 1.53 9.20
C LEU A 314 -19.38 0.09 9.47
N THR A 315 -19.82 -0.22 10.70
CA THR A 315 -20.26 -1.57 11.05
C THR A 315 -21.47 -2.01 10.21
N ASN A 316 -22.42 -1.11 9.98
CA ASN A 316 -23.59 -1.38 9.15
C ASN A 316 -23.21 -1.64 7.68
N ALA A 317 -22.24 -0.89 7.14
CA ALA A 317 -21.73 -1.09 5.79
C ALA A 317 -21.05 -2.47 5.63
N LEU A 318 -20.25 -2.89 6.62
CA LEU A 318 -19.63 -4.22 6.62
C LEU A 318 -20.69 -5.34 6.69
N GLU A 319 -21.70 -5.20 7.55
CA GLU A 319 -22.81 -6.17 7.62
C GLU A 319 -23.52 -6.29 6.27
N HIS A 320 -23.81 -5.16 5.62
CA HIS A 320 -24.46 -5.09 4.31
C HIS A 320 -23.70 -5.84 3.22
N LEU A 321 -22.36 -5.72 3.19
CA LEU A 321 -21.52 -6.44 2.21
C LEU A 321 -21.68 -7.96 2.34
N ARG A 322 -21.75 -8.46 3.57
CA ARG A 322 -21.95 -9.89 3.84
C ARG A 322 -23.37 -10.33 3.54
N SER A 323 -24.35 -9.62 4.10
CA SER A 323 -25.77 -10.02 4.06
C SER A 323 -26.38 -9.89 2.66
N THR A 324 -25.96 -8.90 1.88
CA THR A 324 -26.57 -8.59 0.58
C THR A 324 -25.73 -9.06 -0.59
N SER A 325 -24.40 -8.99 -0.48
CA SER A 325 -23.49 -9.25 -1.61
C SER A 325 -22.65 -10.51 -1.46
N GLY A 326 -22.69 -11.18 -0.30
CA GLY A 326 -21.92 -12.41 -0.05
C GLY A 326 -20.41 -12.21 -0.22
N THR A 327 -19.91 -11.00 0.06
CA THR A 327 -18.51 -10.63 -0.08
C THR A 327 -17.92 -10.13 1.24
N TYR A 328 -16.61 -9.93 1.25
CA TYR A 328 -15.82 -9.49 2.40
C TYR A 328 -14.98 -8.28 2.01
N TYR A 329 -14.54 -7.51 3.01
CA TYR A 329 -13.73 -6.32 2.84
C TYR A 329 -12.33 -6.49 3.48
N PRO A 330 -11.31 -6.89 2.69
CA PRO A 330 -10.03 -7.37 3.24
C PRO A 330 -9.02 -6.26 3.59
N ASP A 331 -9.32 -5.00 3.27
CA ASP A 331 -8.43 -3.83 3.48
C ASP A 331 -9.07 -2.75 4.35
N LEU A 332 -9.56 -3.15 5.54
CA LEU A 332 -10.23 -2.25 6.47
C LEU A 332 -9.25 -1.36 7.25
N ARG A 333 -9.08 -0.13 6.77
CA ARG A 333 -8.24 0.92 7.37
C ARG A 333 -8.81 2.31 7.10
N LEU A 334 -8.35 3.30 7.87
CA LEU A 334 -8.85 4.68 7.78
C LEU A 334 -8.51 5.37 6.45
N ASP A 335 -7.49 4.93 5.72
CA ASP A 335 -7.15 5.41 4.37
C ASP A 335 -8.30 5.15 3.38
N ASN A 336 -9.01 4.04 3.55
CA ASN A 336 -10.06 3.58 2.63
C ASN A 336 -11.47 4.00 3.08
N ILE A 337 -11.56 4.94 4.03
CA ILE A 337 -12.82 5.51 4.50
C ILE A 337 -12.78 7.01 4.25
N VAL A 338 -13.58 7.48 3.31
CA VAL A 338 -13.67 8.90 2.94
C VAL A 338 -14.94 9.54 3.45
N LEU A 339 -14.96 10.86 3.53
CA LEU A 339 -16.14 11.61 3.98
C LEU A 339 -16.94 12.15 2.80
N SER A 340 -18.24 11.90 2.81
CA SER A 340 -19.21 12.50 1.90
C SER A 340 -19.32 14.01 2.14
N THR A 341 -20.05 14.71 1.26
CA THR A 341 -20.37 16.14 1.45
C THR A 341 -21.11 16.39 2.78
N SER A 342 -21.91 15.43 3.23
CA SER A 342 -22.65 15.46 4.50
C SER A 342 -21.81 15.02 5.71
N LEU A 343 -20.53 14.72 5.52
CA LEU A 343 -19.61 14.20 6.55
C LEU A 343 -19.98 12.79 7.04
N ASP A 344 -20.76 12.04 6.26
CA ASP A 344 -20.96 10.61 6.45
C ASP A 344 -19.78 9.82 5.88
N ILE A 345 -19.47 8.68 6.48
CA ILE A 345 -18.38 7.83 5.97
C ILE A 345 -18.81 7.09 4.70
N VAL A 346 -17.87 6.89 3.80
CA VAL A 346 -18.02 6.07 2.59
C VAL A 346 -16.80 5.18 2.46
N MET A 347 -17.00 3.86 2.46
CA MET A 347 -15.97 2.87 2.18
C MET A 347 -15.62 2.90 0.69
N VAL A 348 -14.34 3.01 0.39
CA VAL A 348 -13.79 2.99 -0.97
C VAL A 348 -12.76 1.87 -1.10
N ASP A 349 -12.11 1.73 -2.25
CA ASP A 349 -11.01 0.79 -2.46
C ASP A 349 -11.33 -0.66 -2.11
N PHE A 350 -12.09 -1.31 -3.02
CA PHE A 350 -12.45 -2.72 -2.93
C PHE A 350 -11.40 -3.60 -3.65
N GLU A 351 -10.18 -3.07 -3.85
CA GLU A 351 -9.07 -3.88 -4.32
C GLU A 351 -8.69 -4.90 -3.25
N GLN A 352 -8.68 -6.17 -3.63
CA GLN A 352 -8.36 -7.26 -2.71
C GLN A 352 -6.85 -7.51 -2.60
N ARG A 353 -6.05 -6.46 -2.43
CA ARG A 353 -4.59 -6.58 -2.25
C ARG A 353 -4.18 -6.95 -0.82
N GLY A 354 -5.12 -6.85 0.11
CA GLY A 354 -4.91 -7.12 1.53
C GLY A 354 -4.56 -5.87 2.32
N VAL A 355 -4.57 -6.01 3.64
CA VAL A 355 -4.27 -4.97 4.61
C VAL A 355 -2.86 -5.17 5.16
N TRP A 356 -2.29 -4.12 5.74
CA TRP A 356 -1.04 -4.25 6.49
C TRP A 356 -1.19 -5.16 7.70
N CYS A 357 -0.12 -5.88 8.04
CA CYS A 357 -0.13 -6.90 9.08
C CYS A 357 -0.53 -6.36 10.46
N GLU A 358 -0.35 -5.06 10.71
CA GLU A 358 -0.82 -4.40 11.90
C GLU A 358 -2.33 -4.52 12.02
N PHE A 359 -3.08 -4.16 10.97
CA PHE A 359 -4.54 -4.18 10.97
C PHE A 359 -5.11 -5.59 10.87
N ALA A 360 -4.43 -6.47 10.12
CA ALA A 360 -4.88 -7.83 9.87
C ALA A 360 -5.10 -8.66 11.14
N ALA A 361 -6.11 -9.53 11.09
CA ALA A 361 -6.36 -10.52 12.12
C ALA A 361 -5.21 -11.54 12.20
N PRO A 362 -4.92 -12.11 13.39
CA PRO A 362 -3.82 -13.08 13.57
C PRO A 362 -3.94 -14.30 12.66
N GLU A 363 -5.15 -14.79 12.38
CA GLU A 363 -5.36 -15.91 11.46
C GLU A 363 -5.10 -15.55 9.98
N VAL A 364 -5.35 -14.29 9.57
CA VAL A 364 -5.00 -13.78 8.24
C VAL A 364 -3.49 -13.63 8.15
N ASN A 365 -2.87 -13.05 9.18
CA ASN A 365 -1.41 -12.87 9.28
C ASN A 365 -0.66 -14.21 9.23
N ALA A 366 -1.15 -15.25 9.90
CA ALA A 366 -0.52 -16.57 9.86
C ALA A 366 -0.37 -17.10 8.42
N ILE A 367 -1.40 -16.91 7.59
CA ILE A 367 -1.38 -17.32 6.17
C ILE A 367 -0.53 -16.36 5.33
N GLU A 368 -0.64 -15.05 5.59
CA GLU A 368 0.13 -14.04 4.88
C GLU A 368 1.63 -14.18 5.12
N TYR A 369 2.08 -14.57 6.32
CA TYR A 369 3.49 -14.79 6.62
C TYR A 369 4.08 -15.93 5.80
N ILE A 370 3.34 -17.04 5.71
CA ILE A 370 3.70 -18.20 4.88
C ILE A 370 3.71 -17.80 3.41
N ARG A 371 2.70 -17.05 2.97
CA ARG A 371 2.61 -16.55 1.60
C ARG A 371 3.79 -15.67 1.23
N PHE A 372 4.17 -14.72 2.08
CA PHE A 372 5.34 -13.87 1.85
C PHE A 372 6.61 -14.68 1.59
N ILE A 373 6.84 -15.75 2.37
CA ILE A 373 8.02 -16.60 2.20
C ILE A 373 7.90 -17.46 0.94
N ALA A 374 6.74 -18.07 0.69
CA ALA A 374 6.50 -18.91 -0.48
C ALA A 374 6.57 -18.11 -1.79
N THR A 375 6.28 -16.81 -1.79
CA THR A 375 6.23 -16.00 -3.02
C THR A 375 7.43 -15.10 -3.22
N ASP A 376 8.47 -15.22 -2.37
CA ASP A 376 9.65 -14.39 -2.48
C ASP A 376 10.48 -14.81 -3.71
N GLU A 377 10.47 -13.96 -4.74
CA GLU A 377 11.10 -14.21 -6.04
C GLU A 377 12.62 -14.49 -5.95
N ARG A 378 13.29 -14.11 -4.86
CA ARG A 378 14.72 -14.39 -4.64
C ARG A 378 15.00 -15.86 -4.34
N ALA A 379 13.98 -16.66 -4.05
CA ALA A 379 14.11 -18.10 -3.96
C ALA A 379 14.38 -18.76 -5.33
N ASP A 380 13.93 -18.12 -6.42
CA ASP A 380 14.01 -18.63 -7.79
C ASP A 380 15.23 -18.08 -8.58
N GLU A 381 15.97 -17.11 -8.03
CA GLU A 381 17.22 -16.62 -8.63
C GLU A 381 18.26 -17.75 -8.65
N GLN A 382 18.37 -18.39 -9.81
CA GLN A 382 19.47 -19.27 -10.20
C GLN A 382 20.75 -18.46 -10.40
N ASP A 383 21.18 -17.70 -9.39
CA ASP A 383 22.55 -17.22 -9.39
C ASP A 383 23.45 -18.40 -8.99
N GLU A 384 24.42 -18.73 -9.86
CA GLU A 384 25.35 -19.87 -9.70
C GLU A 384 26.25 -19.76 -8.45
N ARG A 385 26.10 -18.69 -7.66
CA ARG A 385 26.73 -18.51 -6.36
C ARG A 385 25.82 -19.08 -5.26
N ALA A 386 26.06 -20.35 -4.92
CA ALA A 386 25.37 -21.05 -3.84
C ALA A 386 25.41 -20.34 -2.46
N ASP A 387 26.25 -19.32 -2.28
CA ASP A 387 26.44 -18.58 -1.02
C ASP A 387 25.51 -17.36 -0.83
N GLU A 388 24.72 -16.94 -1.84
CA GLU A 388 23.84 -15.75 -1.75
C GLU A 388 22.33 -16.06 -1.66
N ARG A 389 21.93 -17.34 -1.57
CA ARG A 389 20.52 -17.70 -1.37
C ARG A 389 20.02 -17.25 0.00
N LEU A 390 18.94 -16.48 0.03
CA LEU A 390 18.31 -15.99 1.26
C LEU A 390 17.76 -17.13 2.13
N PHE A 391 17.29 -18.20 1.51
CA PHE A 391 16.77 -19.39 2.19
C PHE A 391 17.82 -20.50 2.14
N PRO A 392 18.52 -20.78 3.26
CA PRO A 392 19.48 -21.87 3.29
C PRO A 392 18.74 -23.20 3.12
N ARG A 393 19.21 -24.04 2.19
CA ARG A 393 18.88 -25.46 2.23
C ARG A 393 19.56 -26.05 3.45
N ASP A 394 18.79 -26.70 4.32
CA ASP A 394 19.39 -27.50 5.37
C ASP A 394 20.20 -28.62 4.71
N LYS A 395 21.53 -28.56 4.87
CA LYS A 395 22.47 -29.52 4.29
C LYS A 395 22.32 -30.92 4.88
N GLN A 396 21.62 -31.08 6.02
CA GLN A 396 21.43 -32.36 6.71
C GLN A 396 20.05 -32.98 6.44
N SER A 397 18.97 -32.18 6.34
CA SER A 397 17.60 -32.70 6.08
C SER A 397 17.18 -32.61 4.60
N GLY A 398 17.79 -31.71 3.82
CA GLY A 398 17.37 -31.42 2.44
C GLY A 398 16.12 -30.55 2.34
N ASP A 399 15.56 -30.08 3.45
CA ASP A 399 14.33 -29.30 3.48
C ASP A 399 14.55 -27.88 2.94
N ASP A 400 13.66 -27.48 2.03
CA ASP A 400 13.60 -26.16 1.42
C ASP A 400 12.41 -25.40 2.03
N ALA A 401 12.70 -24.40 2.88
CA ALA A 401 11.66 -23.62 3.56
C ALA A 401 10.66 -23.02 2.56
N HIS A 402 11.12 -22.63 1.37
CA HIS A 402 10.28 -22.09 0.30
C HIS A 402 9.27 -23.14 -0.19
N GLU A 403 9.71 -24.37 -0.49
CA GLU A 403 8.81 -25.44 -0.95
C GLU A 403 7.87 -25.91 0.17
N LYS A 404 8.36 -26.00 1.42
CA LYS A 404 7.53 -26.28 2.60
C LYS A 404 6.33 -25.33 2.67
N TYR A 405 6.57 -24.03 2.50
CA TYR A 405 5.50 -23.03 2.58
C TYR A 405 4.61 -23.01 1.34
N TRP A 406 5.12 -23.32 0.15
CA TRP A 406 4.28 -23.58 -1.02
C TRP A 406 3.32 -24.76 -0.79
N ASP A 407 3.79 -25.86 -0.22
CA ASP A 407 2.96 -27.03 0.07
C ASP A 407 1.89 -26.74 1.12
N MET A 408 2.20 -25.90 2.11
CA MET A 408 1.18 -25.38 3.03
C MET A 408 0.13 -24.54 2.29
N LEU A 409 0.54 -23.61 1.42
CA LEU A 409 -0.41 -22.79 0.66
C LEU A 409 -1.29 -23.62 -0.28
N ARG A 410 -0.74 -24.61 -0.98
CA ARG A 410 -1.51 -25.47 -1.91
C ARG A 410 -2.58 -26.29 -1.20
N ARG A 411 -2.33 -26.68 0.06
CA ARG A 411 -3.33 -27.33 0.92
C ARG A 411 -4.43 -26.36 1.36
N LEU A 412 -4.06 -25.12 1.69
CA LEU A 412 -5.01 -24.08 2.12
C LEU A 412 -5.89 -23.58 0.97
N VAL A 413 -5.30 -23.35 -0.21
CA VAL A 413 -5.96 -22.81 -1.39
C VAL A 413 -5.56 -23.64 -2.61
N PRO A 414 -6.40 -24.59 -3.04
CA PRO A 414 -6.19 -25.31 -4.28
C PRO A 414 -6.06 -24.33 -5.46
N ALA A 415 -5.04 -24.51 -6.29
CA ALA A 415 -4.69 -23.61 -7.41
C ALA A 415 -4.14 -22.22 -7.02
N VAL A 416 -3.59 -22.06 -5.81
CA VAL A 416 -2.84 -20.85 -5.39
C VAL A 416 -1.78 -20.43 -6.41
N ASP A 417 -1.09 -21.37 -7.06
CA ASP A 417 -0.10 -21.07 -8.10
C ASP A 417 -0.68 -20.22 -9.25
N VAL A 418 -1.94 -20.45 -9.65
CA VAL A 418 -2.61 -19.70 -10.71
C VAL A 418 -2.94 -18.28 -10.24
N LEU A 419 -3.32 -18.12 -8.97
CA LEU A 419 -3.68 -16.84 -8.39
C LEU A 419 -2.46 -15.96 -8.13
N GLU A 420 -1.33 -16.54 -7.74
CA GLU A 420 -0.10 -15.79 -7.40
C GLU A 420 0.79 -15.55 -8.61
N LYS A 421 1.16 -16.61 -9.35
CA LYS A 421 2.20 -16.53 -10.39
C LYS A 421 1.73 -15.85 -11.67
N ASN A 422 0.42 -15.70 -11.85
CA ASN A 422 -0.14 -15.05 -13.04
C ASN A 422 -0.73 -13.67 -12.71
N ASP A 423 -0.29 -12.66 -13.47
CA ASP A 423 -0.86 -11.30 -13.43
C ASP A 423 -2.14 -11.16 -14.27
N ASP A 424 -2.42 -12.15 -15.12
CA ASP A 424 -3.60 -12.15 -15.99
C ASP A 424 -4.89 -12.31 -15.18
N TYR A 425 -5.93 -11.61 -15.63
CA TYR A 425 -7.25 -11.74 -15.05
C TYR A 425 -7.93 -13.03 -15.53
N VAL A 426 -8.18 -13.95 -14.60
CA VAL A 426 -8.83 -15.24 -14.81
C VAL A 426 -10.28 -15.30 -14.31
N ASN A 427 -10.85 -14.16 -13.89
CA ASN A 427 -12.21 -14.09 -13.34
C ASN A 427 -12.44 -15.00 -12.12
N ALA A 428 -11.48 -14.99 -11.19
CA ALA A 428 -11.56 -15.78 -9.97
C ALA A 428 -12.83 -15.42 -9.16
N PRO A 429 -13.68 -16.40 -8.79
CA PRO A 429 -14.98 -16.13 -8.18
C PRO A 429 -14.86 -15.53 -6.78
N GLN A 430 -13.85 -15.94 -6.02
CA GLN A 430 -13.57 -15.47 -4.66
C GLN A 430 -12.49 -14.37 -4.63
N GLY A 431 -12.06 -13.93 -5.83
CA GLY A 431 -11.06 -12.90 -6.03
C GLY A 431 -9.62 -13.39 -5.91
N TYR A 432 -8.73 -12.54 -5.41
CA TYR A 432 -7.28 -12.74 -5.52
C TYR A 432 -6.52 -12.64 -4.19
N ASN A 433 -7.20 -12.33 -3.08
CA ASN A 433 -6.55 -12.28 -1.78
C ASN A 433 -6.44 -13.69 -1.18
N VAL A 434 -5.28 -14.34 -1.37
CA VAL A 434 -5.05 -15.73 -0.95
C VAL A 434 -5.32 -15.98 0.55
N PRO A 435 -4.82 -15.16 1.50
CA PRO A 435 -5.16 -15.33 2.92
C PRO A 435 -6.67 -15.35 3.18
N TRP A 436 -7.43 -14.47 2.54
CA TRP A 436 -8.88 -14.40 2.73
C TRP A 436 -9.65 -15.51 2.01
N ILE A 437 -9.18 -15.95 0.85
CA ILE A 437 -9.71 -17.11 0.12
C ILE A 437 -9.55 -18.40 0.94
N ALA A 438 -8.46 -18.51 1.71
CA ALA A 438 -8.22 -19.66 2.58
C ALA A 438 -9.17 -19.74 3.78
N LEU A 439 -9.88 -18.65 4.11
CA LEU A 439 -10.81 -18.57 5.23
C LEU A 439 -12.23 -18.96 4.79
N ASP A 440 -12.94 -19.69 5.65
CA ASP A 440 -14.38 -19.90 5.50
C ASP A 440 -15.16 -18.61 5.85
N PRO A 441 -16.46 -18.49 5.48
CA PRO A 441 -17.22 -17.27 5.73
C PRO A 441 -17.22 -16.83 7.20
N THR A 442 -17.27 -17.75 8.16
CA THR A 442 -17.28 -17.42 9.59
C THR A 442 -15.93 -16.84 10.02
N GLU A 443 -14.82 -17.42 9.54
CA GLU A 443 -13.47 -16.89 9.74
C GLU A 443 -13.32 -15.50 9.12
N GLN A 444 -13.83 -15.28 7.91
CA GLN A 444 -13.78 -13.97 7.24
C GLN A 444 -14.49 -12.89 8.07
N GLU A 445 -15.67 -13.18 8.62
CA GLU A 445 -16.38 -12.21 9.49
C GLU A 445 -15.59 -11.92 10.76
N ALA A 446 -15.06 -12.96 11.41
CA ALA A 446 -14.25 -12.79 12.61
C ALA A 446 -12.99 -11.94 12.32
N ALA A 447 -12.39 -12.09 11.14
CA ALA A 447 -11.26 -11.27 10.70
C ALA A 447 -11.67 -9.81 10.41
N GLU A 448 -12.82 -9.57 9.77
CA GLU A 448 -13.39 -8.23 9.57
C GLU A 448 -13.68 -7.54 10.91
N VAL A 449 -14.25 -8.26 11.87
CA VAL A 449 -14.52 -7.75 13.22
C VAL A 449 -13.23 -7.38 13.95
N TYR A 450 -12.16 -8.15 13.78
CA TYR A 450 -10.86 -7.79 14.34
C TYR A 450 -10.35 -6.47 13.80
N MET A 451 -10.33 -6.31 12.46
CA MET A 451 -9.92 -5.05 11.83
C MET A 451 -10.83 -3.90 12.26
N LEU A 452 -12.14 -4.14 12.35
CA LEU A 452 -13.13 -3.17 12.80
C LEU A 452 -12.83 -2.71 14.22
N GLY A 453 -12.51 -3.61 15.15
CA GLY A 453 -12.10 -3.24 16.51
C GLY A 453 -10.94 -2.25 16.53
N ARG A 454 -9.94 -2.44 15.65
CA ARG A 454 -8.80 -1.52 15.53
C ARG A 454 -9.19 -0.18 14.91
N VAL A 455 -10.07 -0.18 13.91
CA VAL A 455 -10.59 1.06 13.31
C VAL A 455 -11.48 1.82 14.29
N LEU A 456 -12.34 1.14 15.05
CA LEU A 456 -13.15 1.74 16.10
C LEU A 456 -12.27 2.42 17.14
N TRP A 457 -11.21 1.75 17.60
CA TRP A 457 -10.22 2.38 18.48
C TRP A 457 -9.63 3.65 17.86
N CYS A 458 -9.25 3.63 16.58
CA CYS A 458 -8.70 4.83 15.92
C CYS A 458 -9.72 5.98 15.88
N ILE A 459 -11.00 5.68 15.61
CA ILE A 459 -12.10 6.66 15.60
C ILE A 459 -12.26 7.29 16.99
N PHE A 460 -12.33 6.47 18.05
CA PHE A 460 -12.53 6.95 19.42
C PHE A 460 -11.31 7.66 20.01
N GLU A 461 -10.09 7.24 19.65
CA GLU A 461 -8.87 7.90 20.07
C GLU A 461 -8.48 9.09 19.18
N GLY A 462 -9.13 9.25 18.02
CA GLY A 462 -8.89 10.35 17.09
C GLY A 462 -7.49 10.32 16.46
N VAL A 463 -7.05 9.16 15.97
CA VAL A 463 -5.70 8.95 15.41
C VAL A 463 -5.75 8.35 14.00
N SER A 464 -4.68 8.54 13.21
CA SER A 464 -4.59 8.08 11.81
C SER A 464 -4.47 6.56 11.67
N GLY A 465 -3.97 5.90 12.70
CA GLY A 465 -3.74 4.48 12.68
C GLY A 465 -3.42 3.94 14.06
N PRO A 466 -3.46 2.61 14.22
CA PRO A 466 -3.37 1.97 15.52
C PRO A 466 -1.94 1.64 15.98
N GLN A 467 -0.93 2.06 15.21
CA GLN A 467 0.48 2.07 15.56
C GLN A 467 1.04 3.47 15.27
N LYS A 468 2.00 3.92 16.09
CA LYS A 468 2.57 5.28 16.05
C LYS A 468 3.25 5.61 14.73
N ALA A 469 3.97 4.65 14.17
CA ALA A 469 4.74 4.80 12.96
C ALA A 469 4.81 3.48 12.20
N ALA A 470 3.94 3.29 11.21
CA ALA A 470 4.16 2.23 10.23
C ALA A 470 5.53 2.47 9.57
N VAL A 471 6.30 1.41 9.34
CA VAL A 471 7.67 1.56 8.85
C VAL A 471 7.69 2.14 7.44
N TRP A 472 6.70 1.80 6.63
CA TRP A 472 6.52 2.24 5.25
C TRP A 472 5.71 3.55 5.12
N GLN A 473 5.13 4.07 6.21
CA GLN A 473 4.31 5.28 6.16
C GLN A 473 4.43 6.13 7.41
N SER A 474 4.73 7.41 7.19
CA SER A 474 4.60 8.48 8.16
C SER A 474 3.32 9.24 7.92
N TYR A 475 2.55 9.46 8.98
CA TYR A 475 1.38 10.32 8.91
C TYR A 475 1.79 11.79 9.09
N PRO A 476 1.00 12.76 8.62
CA PRO A 476 1.22 14.17 8.95
C PRO A 476 1.17 14.41 10.47
N TRP A 477 0.37 13.61 11.19
CA TRP A 477 0.17 13.69 12.63
C TRP A 477 0.38 12.30 13.26
N GLU A 478 1.59 12.02 13.71
CA GLU A 478 1.91 10.76 14.41
C GLU A 478 1.51 10.87 15.89
N SER A 479 0.66 9.95 16.34
CA SER A 479 0.17 9.90 17.72
C SER A 479 1.21 9.26 18.64
N ASP A 480 1.32 9.77 19.86
CA ASP A 480 2.07 9.11 20.94
C ASP A 480 1.39 7.84 21.47
N LEU A 481 0.09 7.70 21.19
CA LEU A 481 -0.74 6.57 21.58
C LEU A 481 -0.69 5.45 20.53
N GLU A 482 -0.61 4.20 20.99
CA GLU A 482 -0.70 2.98 20.18
C GLU A 482 -1.75 2.04 20.75
N PHE A 483 -2.38 1.22 19.90
CA PHE A 483 -3.28 0.19 20.37
C PHE A 483 -2.49 -0.87 21.16
N PRO A 484 -2.94 -1.31 22.36
CA PRO A 484 -4.30 -1.21 22.90
C PRO A 484 -4.50 -0.12 23.97
N ASP A 485 -3.64 0.89 24.05
CA ASP A 485 -3.77 1.91 25.08
C ASP A 485 -4.98 2.80 24.80
N PHE A 486 -5.82 3.04 25.83
CA PHE A 486 -7.00 3.89 25.73
C PHE A 486 -6.79 5.19 26.48
N ARG A 487 -7.14 6.33 25.86
CA ARG A 487 -7.06 7.65 26.48
C ARG A 487 -8.39 8.40 26.40
N GLN A 488 -9.03 8.40 25.23
CA GLN A 488 -10.28 9.13 24.98
C GLN A 488 -11.50 8.21 24.82
N THR A 489 -11.29 6.92 24.53
CA THR A 489 -12.39 5.98 24.35
C THR A 489 -13.24 5.88 25.64
N PRO A 490 -14.57 6.05 25.54
CA PRO A 490 -15.47 5.90 26.69
C PRO A 490 -15.35 4.50 27.32
N ASP A 491 -15.41 4.44 28.65
CA ASP A 491 -15.19 3.20 29.40
C ASP A 491 -16.15 2.08 28.98
N GLU A 492 -17.39 2.40 28.61
CA GLU A 492 -18.36 1.40 28.15
C GLU A 492 -18.04 0.84 26.75
N MET A 493 -17.27 1.55 25.93
CA MET A 493 -16.89 1.13 24.57
C MET A 493 -15.59 0.33 24.54
N ARG A 494 -14.73 0.46 25.56
CA ARG A 494 -13.47 -0.30 25.63
C ARG A 494 -13.70 -1.81 25.60
N PRO A 495 -14.64 -2.42 26.38
CA PRO A 495 -14.88 -3.85 26.32
C PRO A 495 -15.31 -4.34 24.95
N LEU A 496 -16.12 -3.57 24.21
CA LEU A 496 -16.54 -3.94 22.86
C LEU A 496 -15.33 -4.02 21.92
N ILE A 497 -14.47 -2.99 21.93
CA ILE A 497 -13.25 -2.92 21.12
C ILE A 497 -12.30 -4.08 21.47
N GLU A 498 -12.10 -4.35 22.76
CA GLU A 498 -11.27 -5.46 23.22
C GLU A 498 -11.81 -6.82 22.79
N ARG A 499 -13.15 -7.01 22.83
CA ARG A 499 -13.78 -8.24 22.32
C ARG A 499 -13.63 -8.40 20.83
N CYS A 500 -13.75 -7.30 20.06
CA CYS A 500 -13.50 -7.31 18.62
C CYS A 500 -12.06 -7.71 18.31
N ALA A 501 -11.08 -7.17 19.05
CA ALA A 501 -9.66 -7.43 18.86
C ALA A 501 -9.12 -8.67 19.61
N ARG A 502 -9.98 -9.62 20.02
CA ARG A 502 -9.54 -10.86 20.67
C ARG A 502 -8.59 -11.65 19.77
N GLY A 503 -7.58 -12.25 20.41
CA GLY A 503 -6.47 -12.91 19.71
C GLY A 503 -5.34 -11.97 19.30
N ARG A 504 -5.40 -10.67 19.62
CA ARG A 504 -4.29 -9.75 19.31
C ARG A 504 -2.96 -10.33 19.78
N ARG A 505 -1.95 -10.17 18.94
CA ARG A 505 -0.58 -10.57 19.24
C ARG A 505 0.30 -9.35 19.38
N GLN A 506 1.45 -9.54 20.01
CA GLN A 506 2.50 -8.54 20.03
C GLN A 506 2.99 -8.33 18.59
N THR A 507 3.09 -7.07 18.17
CA THR A 507 3.57 -6.73 16.81
C THR A 507 5.06 -6.42 16.83
N LEU A 508 5.73 -6.46 15.68
CA LEU A 508 7.14 -6.07 15.57
C LEU A 508 7.39 -4.65 16.14
N GLY A 509 6.42 -3.74 15.96
CA GLY A 509 6.42 -2.37 16.48
C GLY A 509 6.61 -2.23 18.01
N SER A 510 6.38 -3.31 18.75
CA SER A 510 6.63 -3.34 20.20
C SER A 510 8.10 -3.53 20.58
N ILE A 511 8.93 -4.01 19.66
CA ILE A 511 10.36 -4.28 19.85
C ILE A 511 11.20 -3.34 18.99
N ILE A 512 10.76 -3.07 17.77
CA ILE A 512 11.46 -2.24 16.79
C ILE A 512 10.52 -1.11 16.38
N GLU A 513 10.96 0.13 16.53
CA GLU A 513 10.20 1.29 16.09
C GLU A 513 10.97 2.11 15.04
N ARG A 514 10.23 2.91 14.28
CA ARG A 514 10.80 3.88 13.37
C ARG A 514 11.02 5.21 14.11
N GLU A 515 12.28 5.64 14.18
CA GLU A 515 12.66 6.98 14.66
C GLU A 515 13.21 7.78 13.47
N GLY A 516 12.40 8.71 12.95
CA GLY A 516 12.69 9.42 11.71
C GLY A 516 12.82 8.45 10.54
N SER A 517 14.00 8.40 9.92
CA SER A 517 14.31 7.48 8.82
C SER A 517 15.16 6.26 9.23
N ARG A 518 15.13 5.89 10.51
CA ARG A 518 15.88 4.76 11.07
C ARG A 518 14.96 3.79 11.79
N LEU A 519 15.32 2.52 11.76
CA LEU A 519 14.81 1.46 12.63
C LEU A 519 15.70 1.32 13.86
N VAL A 520 15.07 1.32 15.03
CA VAL A 520 15.71 1.30 16.34
C VAL A 520 15.01 0.32 17.28
N LEU A 521 15.75 -0.23 18.23
CA LEU A 521 15.18 -1.02 19.33
C LEU A 521 14.47 -0.11 20.33
N LYS A 522 13.21 -0.44 20.64
CA LYS A 522 12.37 0.31 21.57
C LYS A 522 12.95 0.25 22.98
N GLY A 523 13.07 1.40 23.64
CA GLY A 523 13.59 1.50 25.01
C GLY A 523 15.11 1.33 25.17
N VAL A 524 15.86 1.18 24.07
CA VAL A 524 17.33 1.11 24.08
C VAL A 524 17.91 2.41 23.53
N PRO A 525 18.82 3.12 24.24
CA PRO A 525 19.45 4.33 23.72
C PRO A 525 20.20 4.07 22.40
N LEU A 526 20.15 5.00 21.45
CA LEU A 526 20.85 4.91 20.15
C LEU A 526 22.36 4.61 20.28
N SER A 527 23.00 5.07 21.35
CA SER A 527 24.43 4.81 21.61
C SER A 527 24.75 3.38 22.05
N GLN A 528 23.74 2.58 22.38
CA GLN A 528 23.85 1.22 22.91
C GLN A 528 23.29 0.15 21.96
N GLN A 529 22.91 0.54 20.75
CA GLN A 529 22.39 -0.36 19.74
C GLN A 529 23.08 -0.13 18.40
N ASN A 530 23.16 -1.18 17.60
CA ASN A 530 23.70 -1.15 16.26
C ASN A 530 22.73 -1.86 15.28
N PRO A 531 22.96 -1.80 13.95
CA PRO A 531 22.09 -2.46 12.97
C PRO A 531 21.93 -3.97 13.18
N LYS A 532 22.98 -4.67 13.64
CA LYS A 532 22.95 -6.12 13.92
C LYS A 532 22.00 -6.43 15.07
N ASP A 533 21.97 -5.60 16.12
CA ASP A 533 21.04 -5.80 17.24
C ASP A 533 19.56 -5.72 16.79
N VAL A 534 19.27 -4.79 15.87
CA VAL A 534 17.93 -4.62 15.27
C VAL A 534 17.55 -5.85 14.43
N GLN A 535 18.45 -6.33 13.57
CA GLN A 535 18.23 -7.52 12.75
C GLN A 535 18.09 -8.79 13.60
N ASP A 536 18.93 -8.96 14.62
CA ASP A 536 18.84 -10.11 15.53
C ASP A 536 17.54 -10.12 16.33
N ALA A 537 17.05 -8.95 16.75
CA ALA A 537 15.74 -8.83 17.40
C ALA A 537 14.61 -9.19 16.43
N ALA A 538 14.65 -8.69 15.19
CA ALA A 538 13.67 -9.03 14.17
C ALA A 538 13.67 -10.53 13.84
N ARG A 539 14.86 -11.14 13.65
CA ARG A 539 14.99 -12.57 13.38
C ARG A 539 14.30 -13.41 14.47
N ARG A 540 14.59 -13.13 15.74
CA ARG A 540 13.97 -13.85 16.87
C ARG A 540 12.46 -13.66 16.93
N PHE A 541 11.99 -12.44 16.65
CA PHE A 541 10.55 -12.15 16.58
C PHE A 541 9.89 -12.97 15.47
N TRP A 542 10.41 -12.92 14.24
CA TRP A 542 9.83 -13.60 13.10
C TRP A 542 9.91 -15.12 13.20
N GLN A 543 11.00 -15.68 13.74
CA GLN A 543 11.07 -17.12 14.04
C GLN A 543 9.96 -17.56 15.01
N THR A 544 9.70 -16.75 16.03
CA THR A 544 8.62 -17.01 17.01
C THR A 544 7.25 -16.91 16.34
N GLU A 545 6.99 -15.85 15.56
CA GLU A 545 5.70 -15.67 14.89
C GLU A 545 5.44 -16.71 13.80
N LEU A 546 6.47 -17.15 13.07
CA LEU A 546 6.36 -18.23 12.09
C LEU A 546 6.05 -19.56 12.76
N GLN A 547 6.71 -19.90 13.86
CA GLN A 547 6.39 -21.11 14.62
C GLN A 547 4.92 -21.10 15.07
N VAL A 548 4.45 -19.97 15.59
CA VAL A 548 3.04 -19.84 16.00
C VAL A 548 2.09 -19.95 14.81
N ALA A 549 2.42 -19.33 13.67
CA ALA A 549 1.61 -19.43 12.46
C ALA A 549 1.50 -20.89 11.98
N GLU A 550 2.62 -21.62 11.96
CA GLU A 550 2.65 -23.04 11.61
C GLU A 550 1.82 -23.90 12.55
N GLU A 551 1.99 -23.74 13.87
CA GLU A 551 1.23 -24.46 14.89
C GLU A 551 -0.27 -24.16 14.79
N PHE A 552 -0.64 -22.89 14.60
CA PHE A 552 -2.03 -22.48 14.43
C PHE A 552 -2.66 -23.11 13.19
N LEU A 553 -1.97 -23.10 12.05
CA LEU A 553 -2.49 -23.65 10.81
C LEU A 553 -2.59 -25.17 10.83
N ALA A 554 -1.62 -25.87 11.45
CA ALA A 554 -1.70 -27.30 11.66
C ALA A 554 -2.87 -27.69 12.59
N MET A 555 -3.05 -26.96 13.71
CA MET A 555 -4.20 -27.15 14.60
C MET A 555 -5.52 -26.92 13.85
N ARG A 556 -5.61 -25.83 13.08
CA ARG A 556 -6.78 -25.49 12.29
C ARG A 556 -7.13 -26.59 11.29
N GLU A 557 -6.15 -27.11 10.56
CA GLU A 557 -6.33 -28.21 9.60
C GLU A 557 -6.91 -29.45 10.28
N VAL A 558 -6.29 -29.91 11.38
CA VAL A 558 -6.77 -31.06 12.16
C VAL A 558 -8.20 -30.87 12.66
N LEU A 559 -8.53 -29.68 13.20
CA LEU A 559 -9.89 -29.39 13.67
C LEU A 559 -10.90 -29.32 12.52
N LYS A 560 -10.50 -28.83 11.34
CA LYS A 560 -11.37 -28.82 10.14
C LYS A 560 -11.63 -30.24 9.65
N GLU A 561 -10.62 -31.09 9.57
CA GLU A 561 -10.77 -32.50 9.18
C GLU A 561 -11.69 -33.28 10.13
N GLN A 562 -11.64 -32.97 11.43
CA GLN A 562 -12.51 -33.57 12.43
C GLN A 562 -13.92 -32.96 12.49
N GLY A 563 -14.21 -31.89 11.72
CA GLY A 563 -15.48 -31.16 11.77
C GLY A 563 -15.70 -30.36 13.06
N ASN A 564 -14.65 -30.12 13.84
CA ASN A 564 -14.68 -29.44 15.13
C ASN A 564 -14.20 -27.98 15.05
N TRP A 565 -13.86 -27.48 13.86
CA TRP A 565 -13.42 -26.10 13.68
C TRP A 565 -14.58 -25.11 13.87
N PRO A 566 -14.49 -24.17 14.84
CA PRO A 566 -15.60 -23.26 15.14
C PRO A 566 -15.75 -22.10 14.14
N GLY A 567 -14.77 -21.87 13.25
CA GLY A 567 -14.68 -20.67 12.40
C GLY A 567 -14.24 -19.44 13.18
N ASN A 568 -14.92 -19.14 14.29
CA ASN A 568 -14.61 -18.03 15.19
C ASN A 568 -13.78 -18.49 16.40
N TYR A 569 -12.53 -18.89 16.15
CA TYR A 569 -11.64 -19.47 17.18
C TYR A 569 -11.43 -18.54 18.38
N TYR A 570 -11.32 -17.23 18.15
CA TYR A 570 -11.09 -16.23 19.20
C TYR A 570 -12.37 -15.70 19.85
N GLN A 571 -13.54 -16.25 19.52
CA GLN A 571 -14.84 -15.87 20.07
C GLN A 571 -15.09 -14.35 20.01
N ARG A 572 -14.83 -13.75 18.85
CA ARG A 572 -15.16 -12.35 18.58
C ARG A 572 -16.67 -12.19 18.40
N PRO A 573 -17.27 -11.03 18.70
CA PRO A 573 -18.67 -10.78 18.34
C PRO A 573 -18.84 -10.83 16.81
N THR A 574 -20.07 -11.05 16.36
CA THR A 574 -20.48 -10.85 14.95
C THR A 574 -20.60 -9.36 14.64
N LEU A 575 -20.57 -8.99 13.35
CA LEU A 575 -20.78 -7.59 12.94
C LEU A 575 -22.14 -7.05 13.43
N ARG A 576 -23.16 -7.91 13.44
CA ARG A 576 -24.50 -7.59 13.93
C ARG A 576 -24.52 -7.28 15.42
N GLU A 577 -23.81 -8.07 16.23
CA GLU A 577 -23.69 -7.83 17.67
C GLU A 577 -22.93 -6.52 17.94
N VAL A 578 -21.84 -6.26 17.22
CA VAL A 578 -21.09 -5.00 17.33
C VAL A 578 -21.99 -3.80 17.00
N LEU A 579 -22.76 -3.87 15.91
CA LEU A 579 -23.68 -2.80 15.52
C LEU A 579 -24.76 -2.56 16.58
N ALA A 580 -25.36 -3.63 17.10
CA ALA A 580 -26.38 -3.54 18.13
C ALA A 580 -25.86 -2.86 19.41
N GLU A 581 -24.64 -3.19 19.83
CA GLU A 581 -24.01 -2.55 21.00
C GLU A 581 -23.69 -1.07 20.78
N LEU A 582 -23.17 -0.71 19.58
CA LEU A 582 -22.91 0.69 19.22
C LEU A 582 -24.21 1.53 19.24
N LEU A 583 -25.28 1.02 18.63
CA LEU A 583 -26.59 1.69 18.59
C LEU A 583 -27.23 1.80 19.98
N ALA A 584 -27.09 0.75 20.80
CA ALA A 584 -27.59 0.75 22.17
C ALA A 584 -26.87 1.78 23.04
N TYR A 585 -25.56 1.99 22.83
CA TYR A 585 -24.81 3.03 23.52
C TYR A 585 -25.14 4.42 23.00
N GLN A 586 -25.27 4.59 21.68
CA GLN A 586 -25.66 5.87 21.07
C GLN A 586 -27.01 6.34 21.61
N SER A 587 -28.00 5.44 21.73
CA SER A 587 -29.34 5.74 22.26
C SER A 587 -29.36 6.11 23.75
N LYS A 588 -28.30 5.84 24.51
CA LYS A 588 -28.16 6.24 25.92
C LYS A 588 -27.49 7.59 26.09
N THR A 589 -26.77 8.06 25.07
CA THR A 589 -25.85 9.20 25.15
C THR A 589 -26.38 10.42 24.37
N VAL A 590 -27.25 10.18 23.38
CA VAL A 590 -28.06 11.17 22.66
C VAL A 590 -29.44 11.20 23.30
#